data_AF-A0A1H6UB62-F1
#
_entry.id   AF-A0A1H6UB62-F1
#
_cell.length_a   1.000
_cell.length_b   1.000
_cell.length_c   1.000
_cell.angle_alpha   90.00
_cell.angle_beta   90.00
_cell.angle_gamma   90.00
#
_symmetry.space_group_name_H-M   'P 1'
#
loop_
_entity.id
_entity.type
_entity.pdbx_description
1 polymer ?
#
loop_
_entity_poly.entity_id
_entity_poly.type
_entity_poly.pdbx_seq_one_letter_code
_entity_poly.pdbx_strand_id
1 'polypeptide(L)'
;MAAKVLLDANIVLDFLLKRKDYEDVRKVMILVVEKKITAFISASILHIVSYWLTKSYGSAKSKDLLLLFLSDVKIIDANHEIVNVALNSQIDDIEDALQYYTAIHYRMDFFISRDRKFQEQALTVLPVRNVSEFLKLFS
;
A
#
# COMPACT_ATOMS: atom_id res chain seq x y z
N MET A 1 17.57 1.71 -10.59
CA MET A 1 16.68 0.65 -10.08
C MET A 1 15.31 1.27 -9.87
N ALA A 2 14.22 0.55 -10.14
CA ALA A 2 12.86 1.03 -9.90
C ALA A 2 12.60 1.07 -8.39
N ALA A 3 12.00 2.15 -7.88
CA ALA A 3 11.70 2.30 -6.46
C ALA A 3 10.63 1.27 -6.02
N LYS A 4 10.81 0.65 -4.86
CA LYS A 4 9.85 -0.27 -4.24
C LYS A 4 8.89 0.49 -3.34
N VAL A 5 7.60 0.32 -3.58
CA VAL A 5 6.57 1.13 -2.93
C VAL A 5 5.52 0.23 -2.32
N LEU A 6 5.29 0.34 -1.01
CA LEU A 6 4.12 -0.27 -0.37
C LEU A 6 2.92 0.68 -0.49
N LEU A 7 1.76 0.13 -0.88
CA LEU A 7 0.50 0.89 -0.99
C LEU A 7 -0.43 0.52 0.16
N ASP A 8 -0.93 1.53 0.88
CA ASP A 8 -1.99 1.36 1.88
C ASP A 8 -3.32 0.90 1.23
N ALA A 9 -4.17 0.22 1.99
CA ALA A 9 -5.49 -0.25 1.56
C ALA A 9 -6.36 0.87 1.01
N ASN A 10 -6.30 2.07 1.60
CA ASN A 10 -7.06 3.21 1.10
C ASN A 10 -6.67 3.63 -0.31
N ILE A 11 -5.37 3.60 -0.62
CA ILE A 11 -4.84 3.94 -1.93
C ILE A 11 -5.36 2.94 -2.97
N VAL A 12 -5.28 1.64 -2.65
CA VAL A 12 -5.80 0.57 -3.51
C VAL A 12 -7.30 0.72 -3.74
N LEU A 13 -8.07 1.04 -2.69
CA LEU A 13 -9.51 1.26 -2.78
C LEU A 13 -9.85 2.49 -3.63
N ASP A 14 -9.10 3.58 -3.52
CA ASP A 14 -9.34 4.77 -4.32
C ASP A 14 -9.19 4.48 -5.81
N PHE A 15 -8.23 3.63 -6.18
CA PHE A 15 -8.04 3.17 -7.54
C PHE A 15 -9.16 2.23 -8.01
N LEU A 16 -9.38 1.12 -7.29
CA LEU A 16 -10.28 0.05 -7.76
C LEU A 16 -11.76 0.41 -7.67
N LEU A 17 -12.16 1.25 -6.71
CA LEU A 17 -13.53 1.74 -6.56
C LEU A 17 -13.75 3.10 -7.23
N LYS A 18 -12.72 3.69 -7.86
CA LYS A 18 -12.75 5.03 -8.45
C LYS A 18 -13.28 6.10 -7.46
N ARG A 19 -12.70 6.14 -6.26
CA ARG A 19 -13.08 7.13 -5.24
C ARG A 19 -12.53 8.51 -5.60
N LYS A 20 -12.73 9.50 -4.70
CA LYS A 20 -12.38 10.90 -4.91
C LYS A 20 -10.93 11.12 -5.41
N ASP A 21 -9.97 10.38 -4.88
CA ASP A 21 -8.55 10.54 -5.17
C ASP A 21 -8.06 9.67 -6.36
N TYR A 22 -8.99 9.08 -7.12
CA TYR A 22 -8.69 8.14 -8.22
C TYR A 22 -7.68 8.68 -9.23
N GLU A 23 -7.81 9.94 -9.66
CA GLU A 23 -6.93 10.50 -10.71
C GLU A 23 -5.48 10.60 -10.26
N ASP A 24 -5.23 10.88 -8.99
CA ASP A 24 -3.88 10.95 -8.46
C ASP A 24 -3.31 9.55 -8.24
N VAL A 25 -4.09 8.62 -7.70
CA VAL A 25 -3.64 7.22 -7.56
C VAL A 25 -3.42 6.57 -8.93
N ARG A 26 -4.23 6.91 -9.94
CA ARG A 26 -4.05 6.44 -11.31
C ARG A 26 -2.67 6.81 -11.86
N LYS A 27 -2.15 8.00 -11.54
CA LYS A 27 -0.78 8.41 -11.93
C LYS A 27 0.27 7.52 -11.29
N VAL A 28 0.08 7.12 -10.02
CA VAL A 28 0.97 6.14 -9.36
C VAL A 28 0.94 4.80 -10.11
N MET A 29 -0.25 4.31 -10.45
CA MET A 29 -0.39 3.06 -11.21
C MET A 29 0.24 3.13 -12.61
N ILE A 30 0.21 4.29 -13.28
CA ILE A 30 0.94 4.49 -14.54
C ILE A 30 2.44 4.27 -14.34
N LEU A 31 3.04 4.80 -13.24
CA LEU A 31 4.46 4.57 -12.94
C LEU A 31 4.78 3.09 -12.70
N VAL A 32 3.83 2.31 -12.15
CA VAL A 32 3.97 0.85 -11.98
C VAL A 32 4.03 0.17 -13.35
N VAL A 33 3.06 0.46 -14.23
CA VAL A 33 2.97 -0.13 -15.58
C VAL A 33 4.18 0.24 -16.44
N GLU A 34 4.67 1.49 -16.32
CA GLU A 34 5.89 1.96 -16.98
C GLU A 34 7.19 1.40 -16.35
N LYS A 35 7.07 0.57 -15.30
CA LYS A 35 8.20 -0.03 -14.55
C LYS A 35 9.16 0.99 -13.94
N LYS A 36 8.71 2.23 -13.73
CA LYS A 36 9.45 3.26 -13.00
C LYS A 36 9.48 2.95 -11.50
N ILE A 37 8.43 2.30 -11.00
CA ILE A 37 8.32 1.80 -9.63
C ILE A 37 7.83 0.36 -9.64
N THR A 38 8.06 -0.37 -8.55
CA THR A 38 7.42 -1.67 -8.28
C THR A 38 6.51 -1.52 -7.08
N ALA A 39 5.21 -1.75 -7.27
CA ALA A 39 4.22 -1.67 -6.21
C ALA A 39 4.07 -2.99 -5.46
N PHE A 40 3.86 -2.87 -4.15
CA PHE A 40 3.63 -3.97 -3.23
C PHE A 40 2.42 -3.67 -2.35
N ILE A 41 1.75 -4.72 -1.89
CA ILE A 41 0.75 -4.69 -0.81
C ILE A 41 0.95 -5.90 0.11
N SER A 42 0.32 -5.89 1.28
CA SER A 42 0.23 -7.07 2.14
C SER A 42 -1.01 -7.93 1.88
N ALA A 43 -1.01 -9.17 2.36
CA ALA A 43 -2.22 -9.99 2.33
C ALA A 43 -3.33 -9.41 3.22
N SER A 44 -2.97 -8.73 4.32
CA SER A 44 -3.94 -8.00 5.16
C SER A 44 -4.59 -6.84 4.40
N ILE A 45 -3.82 -6.07 3.63
CA ILE A 45 -4.35 -5.02 2.74
C ILE A 45 -5.29 -5.65 1.70
N LEU A 46 -4.87 -6.75 1.07
CA LEU A 46 -5.71 -7.45 0.09
C LEU A 46 -7.03 -7.93 0.72
N HIS A 47 -6.99 -8.43 1.95
CA HIS A 47 -8.18 -8.85 2.69
C HIS A 47 -9.15 -7.66 2.91
N ILE A 48 -8.64 -6.52 3.39
CA ILE A 48 -9.45 -5.29 3.57
C ILE A 48 -10.05 -4.82 2.24
N VAL A 49 -9.23 -4.75 1.19
CA VAL A 49 -9.68 -4.34 -0.15
C VAL A 49 -10.75 -5.29 -0.68
N SER A 50 -10.56 -6.60 -0.52
CA SER A 50 -11.49 -7.62 -1.01
C SER A 50 -12.88 -7.51 -0.36
N TYR A 51 -12.94 -7.17 0.93
CA TYR A 51 -14.19 -6.97 1.65
C TYR A 51 -15.00 -5.83 1.04
N TRP A 52 -14.36 -4.68 0.80
CA TRP A 52 -15.03 -3.51 0.24
C TRP A 52 -15.39 -3.70 -1.23
N LEU A 53 -14.53 -4.31 -2.05
CA LEU A 53 -14.87 -4.63 -3.43
C LEU A 53 -16.06 -5.57 -3.50
N THR A 54 -16.10 -6.60 -2.66
CA THR A 54 -17.20 -7.57 -2.64
C THR A 54 -18.53 -6.89 -2.31
N LYS A 55 -18.53 -5.93 -1.38
CA LYS A 55 -19.72 -5.12 -1.09
C LYS A 55 -20.17 -4.26 -2.27
N SER A 56 -19.24 -3.72 -3.06
CA SER A 56 -19.57 -2.82 -4.17
C SER A 56 -19.90 -3.53 -5.48
N TYR A 57 -19.27 -4.68 -5.75
CA TYR A 57 -19.30 -5.33 -7.06
C TYR A 57 -19.71 -6.81 -7.02
N GLY A 58 -19.87 -7.40 -5.84
CA GLY A 58 -20.08 -8.83 -5.67
C GLY A 58 -18.78 -9.64 -5.79
N SER A 59 -18.80 -10.88 -5.28
CA SER A 59 -17.58 -11.70 -5.12
C SER A 59 -16.89 -12.03 -6.45
N ALA A 60 -17.65 -12.45 -7.46
CA ALA A 60 -17.09 -12.87 -8.75
C ALA A 60 -16.30 -11.73 -9.43
N LYS A 61 -16.95 -10.58 -9.63
CA LYS A 61 -16.31 -9.39 -10.23
C LYS A 61 -15.14 -8.87 -9.40
N SER A 62 -15.22 -8.98 -8.07
CA SER A 62 -14.13 -8.56 -7.19
C SER A 62 -12.88 -9.43 -7.36
N LYS A 63 -13.05 -10.75 -7.52
CA LYS A 63 -11.93 -11.65 -7.80
C LYS A 63 -11.24 -11.30 -9.13
N ASP A 64 -12.01 -11.06 -10.18
CA ASP A 64 -11.46 -10.69 -11.49
C ASP A 64 -10.67 -9.37 -11.42
N LEU A 65 -11.22 -8.36 -10.74
CA LEU A 65 -10.54 -7.07 -10.54
C LEU A 65 -9.25 -7.21 -9.73
N LEU A 66 -9.26 -8.01 -8.67
CA LEU A 66 -8.07 -8.24 -7.84
C LEU A 66 -6.99 -9.02 -8.61
N LEU A 67 -7.36 -10.02 -9.41
CA LEU A 67 -6.40 -10.75 -10.25
C LEU A 67 -5.75 -9.83 -11.29
N LEU A 68 -6.55 -8.96 -11.92
CA LEU A 68 -6.02 -7.96 -12.85
C LEU A 68 -5.07 -6.99 -12.13
N PHE A 69 -5.45 -6.49 -10.96
CA PHE A 69 -4.60 -5.61 -10.15
C PHE A 69 -3.27 -6.26 -9.75
N LEU A 70 -3.31 -7.53 -9.33
CA LEU A 70 -2.12 -8.29 -8.93
C LEU A 70 -1.22 -8.70 -10.10
N SER A 71 -1.62 -8.47 -11.35
CA SER A 71 -0.72 -8.64 -12.50
C SER A 71 0.41 -7.61 -12.52
N ASP A 72 0.19 -6.44 -11.92
CA ASP A 72 1.16 -5.33 -11.82
C ASP A 72 1.68 -5.12 -10.38
N VAL A 73 1.00 -5.64 -9.37
CA VAL A 73 1.29 -5.41 -7.94
C VAL A 73 1.67 -6.70 -7.23
N LYS A 74 2.77 -6.67 -6.47
CA LYS A 74 3.30 -7.84 -5.75
C LYS A 74 2.79 -7.91 -4.32
N ILE A 75 2.78 -9.11 -3.75
CA ILE A 75 2.43 -9.33 -2.34
C ILE A 75 3.70 -9.58 -1.52
N ILE A 76 3.79 -8.92 -0.37
CA ILE A 76 4.75 -9.22 0.73
C ILE A 76 3.95 -9.43 2.01
N ASP A 77 4.50 -10.13 3.00
CA ASP A 77 3.77 -10.28 4.27
C ASP A 77 4.67 -10.43 5.48
N ALA A 78 4.12 -10.10 6.64
CA ALA A 78 4.78 -10.23 7.93
C ALA A 78 4.94 -11.71 8.30
N ASN A 79 6.13 -12.10 8.74
CA ASN A 79 6.36 -13.36 9.41
C ASN A 79 6.28 -13.16 10.94
N HIS A 80 6.44 -14.25 11.70
CA HIS A 80 6.35 -14.21 13.16
C HIS A 80 7.30 -13.18 13.81
N GLU A 81 8.51 -13.04 13.29
CA GLU A 81 9.50 -12.10 13.82
C GLU A 81 9.09 -10.64 13.56
N ILE A 82 8.62 -10.34 12.35
CA ILE A 82 8.11 -9.01 11.98
C ILE A 82 6.92 -8.63 12.88
N VAL A 83 6.00 -9.57 13.10
CA VAL A 83 4.84 -9.36 13.99
C VAL A 83 5.30 -9.02 15.41
N ASN A 84 6.25 -9.78 15.97
CA ASN A 84 6.76 -9.50 17.31
C ASN A 84 7.42 -8.12 17.42
N VAL A 85 8.20 -7.71 16.40
CA VAL A 85 8.81 -6.37 16.38
C VAL A 85 7.74 -5.28 16.29
N ALA A 86 6.74 -5.46 15.41
CA ALA A 86 5.65 -4.51 15.25
C ALA A 86 4.87 -4.30 16.56
N LEU A 87 4.50 -5.39 17.24
CA LEU A 87 3.75 -5.35 18.50
C LEU A 87 4.53 -4.76 19.68
N ASN A 88 5.86 -4.75 19.62
CA ASN A 88 6.71 -4.11 20.64
C ASN A 88 7.16 -2.69 20.24
N SER A 89 6.62 -2.15 19.15
CA SER A 89 6.97 -0.82 18.66
C SER A 89 6.19 0.29 19.37
N GLN A 90 6.54 1.55 19.07
CA GLN A 90 5.84 2.74 19.57
C GLN A 90 4.65 3.15 18.68
N ILE A 91 4.38 2.42 17.59
CA ILE A 91 3.23 2.70 16.73
C ILE A 91 2.00 2.09 17.39
N ASP A 92 1.08 2.94 17.84
CA ASP A 92 -0.10 2.53 18.63
C ASP A 92 -1.09 1.69 17.81
N ASP A 93 -1.25 2.02 16.53
CA ASP A 93 -2.12 1.27 15.63
C ASP A 93 -1.44 -0.01 15.13
N ILE A 94 -2.05 -1.15 15.43
CA ILE A 94 -1.49 -2.48 15.14
C ILE A 94 -1.38 -2.70 13.63
N GLU A 95 -2.34 -2.22 12.83
CA GLU A 95 -2.29 -2.38 11.38
C GLU A 95 -1.13 -1.59 10.79
N ASP A 96 -1.00 -0.33 11.19
CA ASP A 96 0.10 0.55 10.78
C ASP A 96 1.46 -0.02 11.20
N ALA A 97 1.58 -0.51 12.44
CA ALA A 97 2.81 -1.13 12.93
C ALA A 97 3.18 -2.35 12.07
N LEU A 98 2.23 -3.26 11.82
CA LEU A 98 2.48 -4.45 11.00
C LEU A 98 2.89 -4.08 9.58
N GLN A 99 2.18 -3.15 8.92
CA GLN A 99 2.51 -2.73 7.56
C GLN A 99 3.87 -2.03 7.51
N TYR A 100 4.18 -1.15 8.47
CA TYR A 100 5.44 -0.42 8.53
C TYR A 100 6.65 -1.34 8.70
N TYR A 101 6.62 -2.24 9.68
CA TYR A 101 7.74 -3.15 9.93
C TYR A 101 7.86 -4.22 8.84
N THR A 102 6.76 -4.59 8.19
CA THR A 102 6.82 -5.39 6.96
C THR A 102 7.57 -4.62 5.87
N ALA A 103 7.21 -3.37 5.62
CA ALA A 103 7.87 -2.54 4.61
C ALA A 103 9.37 -2.37 4.89
N ILE A 104 9.76 -2.13 6.14
CA ILE A 104 11.17 -2.07 6.55
C ILE A 104 11.88 -3.39 6.26
N HIS A 105 11.31 -4.53 6.67
CA HIS A 105 11.93 -5.83 6.49
C HIS A 105 12.24 -6.14 5.02
N TYR A 106 11.28 -5.85 4.12
CA TYR A 106 11.46 -6.05 2.68
C TYR A 106 12.20 -4.90 1.98
N ARG A 107 12.70 -3.91 2.73
CA ARG A 107 13.44 -2.74 2.25
C ARG A 107 12.67 -1.99 1.17
N MET A 108 11.42 -1.63 1.48
CA MET A 108 10.66 -0.69 0.67
C MET A 108 11.35 0.67 0.70
N ASP A 109 11.33 1.38 -0.43
CA ASP A 109 11.87 2.74 -0.52
C ASP A 109 10.85 3.76 -0.03
N PHE A 110 9.55 3.48 -0.23
CA PHE A 110 8.45 4.34 0.16
C PHE A 110 7.24 3.54 0.63
N PHE A 111 6.46 4.15 1.52
CA PHE A 111 5.12 3.71 1.86
C PHE A 111 4.14 4.84 1.55
N ILE A 112 3.18 4.59 0.66
CA ILE A 112 2.11 5.55 0.33
C ILE A 112 0.89 5.27 1.20
N SER A 113 0.54 6.22 2.06
CA SER A 113 -0.66 6.18 2.92
C SER A 113 -1.33 7.56 2.99
N ARG A 114 -2.64 7.57 3.28
CA ARG A 114 -3.39 8.81 3.57
C ARG A 114 -3.34 9.20 5.04
N ASP A 115 -2.89 8.31 5.92
CA ASP A 115 -2.88 8.58 7.35
C ASP A 115 -1.75 9.56 7.70
N ARG A 116 -2.15 10.76 8.16
CA ARG A 116 -1.21 11.82 8.56
C ARG A 116 -0.56 11.54 9.91
N LYS A 117 -1.23 10.86 10.83
CA LYS A 117 -0.64 10.50 12.13
C LYS A 117 0.49 9.50 11.92
N PHE A 118 0.28 8.55 11.02
CA PHE A 118 1.29 7.58 10.64
C PHE A 118 2.51 8.23 9.95
N GLN A 119 2.31 9.29 9.17
CA GLN A 119 3.40 10.08 8.58
C GLN A 119 4.28 10.75 9.64
N GLU A 120 3.70 11.20 10.75
CA GLU A 120 4.43 11.85 11.85
C GLU A 120 5.13 10.83 12.77
N GLN A 121 4.57 9.63 12.90
CA GLN A 121 5.10 8.54 13.74
C GLN A 121 6.14 7.67 13.02
N ALA A 122 6.13 7.67 11.68
CA ALA A 122 7.08 6.90 10.89
C ALA A 122 8.51 7.32 11.23
N LEU A 123 9.24 6.38 11.84
CA LEU A 123 10.65 6.53 12.13
C LEU A 123 11.41 7.00 10.87
N THR A 124 12.50 7.72 11.07
CA THR A 124 13.34 8.33 10.01
C THR A 124 13.85 7.36 8.92
N VAL A 125 13.59 6.06 9.06
CA VAL A 125 14.10 4.97 8.23
C VAL A 125 13.28 4.77 6.94
N LEU A 126 11.95 4.81 7.02
CA LEU A 126 11.06 4.58 5.87
C LEU A 126 10.13 5.79 5.66
N PRO A 127 10.28 6.54 4.55
CA PRO A 127 9.41 7.68 4.29
C PRO A 127 7.99 7.22 3.96
N VAL A 128 7.05 7.61 4.82
CA VAL A 128 5.61 7.54 4.54
C VAL A 128 5.18 8.84 3.88
N ARG A 129 4.52 8.76 2.72
CA ARG A 129 4.10 9.94 1.95
C ARG A 129 2.67 9.83 1.49
N ASN A 130 2.00 10.96 1.29
CA ASN A 130 0.78 10.95 0.51
C ASN A 130 1.08 10.84 -0.99
N VAL A 131 0.04 10.55 -1.78
CA VAL A 131 0.14 10.35 -3.22
C VAL A 131 0.74 11.56 -3.93
N SER A 132 0.26 12.78 -3.61
CA SER A 132 0.69 14.00 -4.28
C SER A 132 2.16 14.32 -4.01
N GLU A 133 2.65 14.09 -2.79
CA GLU A 133 4.07 14.24 -2.43
C GLU A 133 4.96 13.21 -3.10
N PHE A 134 4.50 11.97 -3.20
CA PHE A 134 5.23 10.92 -3.89
C PHE A 134 5.38 11.22 -5.38
N LEU A 135 4.32 11.64 -6.05
CA LEU A 135 4.34 11.94 -7.49
C LEU A 135 5.29 13.08 -7.87
N LYS A 136 5.53 14.04 -6.97
CA LYS A 136 6.51 15.13 -7.18
C LYS A 136 7.94 14.62 -7.36
N LEU A 137 8.26 13.41 -6.93
CA LEU A 137 9.58 12.79 -7.11
C LEU A 137 9.82 12.29 -8.55
N PHE A 138 8.77 12.20 -9.36
CA PHE A 138 8.79 11.68 -10.74
C PHE A 138 8.36 12.74 -11.76
N SER A 139 8.33 14.01 -11.33
CA SER A 139 8.01 15.19 -12.14
C SER A 139 9.24 15.69 -12.91
#